data_AF-A0A531JDE1-F1
#
_entry.id   AF-A0A531JDE1-F1
#
_cell.length_a   1.000
_cell.length_b   1.000
_cell.length_c   1.000
_cell.angle_alpha   90.00
_cell.angle_beta   90.00
_cell.angle_gamma   90.00
#
_symmetry.space_group_name_H-M   'P 1'
#
loop_
_entity.id
_entity.type
_entity.pdbx_description
1 polymer ?
#
loop_
_entity_poly.entity_id
_entity_poly.type
_entity_poly.pdbx_seq_one_letter_code
_entity_poly.pdbx_strand_id
1 'polypeptide(L)'
;DHSDVRAFSFTGSTEVGRILLEQSAKTLKKASLELGGNAPFIIFDDAPLETAVAGCMAAKFATSGQDCLAANRIYVQRGSYQRFVEEFAKATSKLKV
;
A
#
# COMPACT_ATOMS: atom_id res chain seq x y z
N ASP A 1 22.05 19.03 3.94
CA ASP A 1 23.33 19.78 3.88
C ASP A 1 23.79 20.38 5.20
N HIS A 2 22.89 20.81 6.10
CA HIS A 2 23.29 21.31 7.43
C HIS A 2 24.11 20.28 8.23
N SER A 3 25.31 20.65 8.69
CA SER A 3 26.25 19.73 9.37
C SER A 3 25.75 19.22 10.72
N ASP A 4 24.92 20.01 11.40
CA ASP A 4 24.47 19.69 12.75
C ASP A 4 23.41 18.58 12.79
N VAL A 5 22.71 18.36 11.67
CA VAL A 5 21.71 17.29 11.55
C VAL A 5 22.44 15.95 11.40
N ARG A 6 22.33 15.07 12.38
CA ARG A 6 23.00 13.74 12.36
C ARG A 6 22.11 12.61 11.83
N ALA A 7 20.79 12.81 11.82
CA ALA A 7 19.81 11.86 11.33
C ALA A 7 18.59 12.58 10.75
N PHE A 8 17.86 11.93 9.85
CA PHE A 8 16.54 12.37 9.40
C PHE A 8 15.58 11.19 9.23
N SER A 9 14.29 11.48 9.37
CA SER A 9 13.20 10.56 9.05
C SER A 9 12.34 11.18 7.96
N PHE A 10 11.99 10.40 6.95
CA PHE A 10 11.15 10.84 5.85
C PHE A 10 10.13 9.77 5.50
N THR A 11 8.87 10.19 5.38
CA THR A 11 7.77 9.38 4.88
C THR A 11 7.19 10.06 3.65
N GLY A 12 7.18 9.40 2.50
CA GLY A 12 6.72 10.01 1.25
C GLY A 12 7.04 9.20 0.01
N SER A 13 7.17 9.86 -1.14
CA SER A 13 7.42 9.15 -2.40
C SER A 13 8.83 8.55 -2.45
N THR A 14 8.97 7.41 -3.11
CA THR A 14 10.27 6.75 -3.32
C THR A 14 11.24 7.64 -4.09
N GLU A 15 10.73 8.45 -5.01
CA GLU A 15 11.53 9.42 -5.78
C GLU A 15 12.16 10.48 -4.88
N VAL A 16 11.37 11.13 -4.02
CA VAL A 16 11.90 12.14 -3.09
C VAL A 16 12.81 11.49 -2.05
N GLY A 17 12.49 10.27 -1.59
CA GLY A 17 13.36 9.51 -0.69
C GLY A 17 14.76 9.29 -1.26
N ARG A 18 14.90 8.99 -2.56
CA ARG A 18 16.20 8.86 -3.23
C ARG A 18 16.97 10.19 -3.24
N ILE A 19 16.29 11.27 -3.62
CA ILE A 19 16.89 12.61 -3.63
C ILE A 19 17.43 12.99 -2.25
N LEU A 20 16.62 12.77 -1.20
CA LEU A 20 17.03 13.06 0.18
C LEU A 20 18.21 12.20 0.63
N LEU A 21 18.22 10.91 0.26
CA LEU A 21 19.32 10.01 0.60
C LEU A 21 20.64 10.45 -0.07
N GLU A 22 20.60 10.80 -1.37
CA GLU A 22 21.76 11.34 -2.10
C GLU A 22 22.30 12.63 -1.45
N GLN A 23 21.41 13.57 -1.12
CA GLN A 23 21.79 14.81 -0.43
C GLN A 23 22.39 14.55 0.96
N SER A 24 21.88 13.54 1.67
CA SER A 24 22.35 13.20 3.01
C SER A 24 23.78 12.63 3.03
N ALA A 25 24.21 11.99 1.95
CA ALA A 25 25.51 11.31 1.84
C ALA A 25 26.70 12.26 2.06
N LYS A 26 26.58 13.53 1.64
CA LYS A 26 27.62 14.57 1.82
C LYS A 26 28.05 14.77 3.28
N THR A 27 27.18 14.41 4.23
CA THR A 27 27.40 14.60 5.67
C THR A 27 27.20 13.34 6.48
N LEU A 28 27.11 12.17 5.81
CA LEU A 28 26.95 10.85 6.42
C LEU A 28 25.82 10.77 7.45
N LYS A 29 24.64 11.32 7.13
CA LYS A 29 23.48 11.28 8.05
C LYS A 29 22.89 9.87 8.10
N LYS A 30 22.36 9.49 9.26
CA LYS A 30 21.48 8.32 9.37
C LYS A 30 20.12 8.66 8.71
N ALA A 31 19.58 7.74 7.94
CA ALA A 31 18.29 7.90 7.26
C ALA A 31 17.29 6.84 7.74
N SER A 32 16.06 7.26 8.01
CA SER A 32 14.89 6.38 8.14
C SER A 32 13.89 6.77 7.06
N LEU A 33 13.52 5.82 6.19
CA LEU A 33 12.74 6.09 4.99
C LEU A 33 11.55 5.13 4.92
N GLU A 34 10.34 5.68 4.97
CA GLU A 34 9.09 4.97 4.71
C GLU A 34 8.53 5.45 3.37
N LEU A 35 8.57 4.59 2.35
CA LEU A 35 8.38 4.99 0.96
C LEU A 35 7.13 4.35 0.33
N GLY A 36 6.95 4.56 -0.98
CA GLY A 36 5.81 4.00 -1.70
C GLY A 36 5.82 2.47 -1.73
N GLY A 37 4.66 1.87 -1.50
CA GLY A 37 4.41 0.43 -1.62
C GLY A 37 3.74 0.04 -2.94
N ASN A 38 3.68 -1.27 -3.20
CA ASN A 38 2.88 -1.87 -4.27
C ASN A 38 2.27 -3.17 -3.77
N ALA A 39 1.52 -3.09 -2.66
CA ALA A 39 1.13 -4.24 -1.86
C ALA A 39 0.24 -5.22 -2.64
N PRO A 40 0.63 -6.51 -2.72
CA PRO A 40 -0.24 -7.56 -3.24
C PRO A 40 -1.23 -8.02 -2.18
N PHE A 41 -2.49 -8.20 -2.57
CA PHE A 41 -3.53 -8.86 -1.78
C PHE A 41 -3.86 -10.18 -2.48
N ILE A 42 -3.53 -11.32 -1.87
CA ILE A 42 -3.60 -12.65 -2.51
C ILE A 42 -4.70 -13.48 -1.87
N ILE A 43 -5.62 -13.99 -2.68
CA ILE A 43 -6.79 -14.77 -2.25
C ILE A 43 -6.73 -16.15 -2.91
N PHE A 44 -6.69 -17.19 -2.08
CA PHE A 44 -6.75 -18.59 -2.51
C PHE A 44 -8.19 -19.11 -2.47
N ASP A 45 -8.43 -20.25 -3.13
CA ASP A 45 -9.76 -20.86 -3.27
C ASP A 45 -10.34 -21.33 -1.92
N ASP A 46 -9.49 -21.59 -0.93
CA ASP A 46 -9.85 -21.99 0.43
C ASP A 46 -10.08 -20.80 1.38
N ALA A 47 -9.87 -19.57 0.92
CA ALA A 47 -10.16 -18.38 1.70
C ALA A 47 -11.68 -18.15 1.82
N PRO A 48 -12.21 -17.86 3.03
CA PRO A 48 -13.61 -17.46 3.17
C PRO A 48 -13.92 -16.18 2.37
N LEU A 49 -14.85 -16.29 1.42
CA LEU A 49 -15.13 -15.23 0.44
C LEU A 49 -15.54 -13.90 1.10
N GLU A 50 -16.41 -13.97 2.12
CA GLU A 50 -16.89 -12.79 2.84
C GLU A 50 -15.75 -12.05 3.54
N THR A 51 -14.86 -12.79 4.20
CA THR A 51 -13.66 -12.24 4.85
C THR A 51 -12.69 -11.64 3.82
N ALA A 52 -12.49 -12.31 2.69
CA ALA A 52 -11.63 -11.82 1.61
C ALA A 52 -12.15 -10.50 1.03
N VAL A 53 -13.45 -10.40 0.76
CA VAL A 53 -14.09 -9.18 0.26
C VAL A 53 -14.01 -8.06 1.28
N ALA A 54 -14.38 -8.31 2.55
CA ALA A 54 -14.34 -7.29 3.60
C ALA A 54 -12.91 -6.77 3.85
N GLY A 55 -11.93 -7.68 3.92
CA GLY A 55 -10.51 -7.33 4.07
C GLY A 55 -9.99 -6.54 2.87
N CYS A 56 -10.36 -6.94 1.65
CA CYS A 56 -9.95 -6.24 0.44
C CYS A 56 -10.58 -4.83 0.36
N MET A 57 -11.86 -4.68 0.72
CA MET A 57 -12.53 -3.38 0.78
C MET A 57 -11.83 -2.43 1.75
N ALA A 58 -11.49 -2.91 2.95
CA ALA A 58 -10.75 -2.12 3.93
C ALA A 58 -9.35 -1.76 3.43
N ALA A 59 -8.60 -2.73 2.90
CA ALA A 59 -7.24 -2.52 2.43
C ALA A 59 -7.17 -1.65 1.16
N LYS A 60 -8.20 -1.65 0.30
CA LYS A 60 -8.19 -0.90 -0.96
C LYS A 60 -8.66 0.54 -0.82
N PHE A 61 -9.71 0.77 -0.03
CA PHE A 61 -10.45 2.03 -0.02
C PHE A 61 -10.32 2.84 1.27
N ALA A 62 -9.67 2.32 2.32
CA ALA A 62 -9.27 3.14 3.46
C ALA A 62 -8.50 4.37 2.95
N THR A 63 -8.80 5.55 3.52
CA THR A 63 -8.24 6.86 3.08
C THR A 63 -8.32 7.12 1.56
N SER A 64 -9.35 6.58 0.89
CA SER A 64 -9.50 6.60 -0.57
C SER A 64 -8.36 5.91 -1.32
N GLY A 65 -7.68 4.96 -0.68
CA GLY A 65 -6.50 4.26 -1.19
C GLY A 65 -5.20 5.06 -1.07
N GLN A 66 -5.21 6.22 -0.40
CA GLN A 66 -4.04 7.04 -0.15
C GLN A 66 -3.32 6.54 1.12
N ASP A 67 -2.81 5.31 1.04
CA ASP A 67 -2.06 4.63 2.09
C ASP A 67 -0.89 3.87 1.44
N CYS A 68 0.30 3.92 2.03
CA CYS A 68 1.47 3.19 1.53
C CYS A 68 1.28 1.66 1.56
N LEU A 69 0.36 1.17 2.40
CA LEU A 69 0.01 -0.24 2.55
C LEU A 69 -1.24 -0.64 1.75
N ALA A 70 -1.86 0.29 1.00
CA ALA A 70 -3.09 0.01 0.28
C ALA A 70 -2.94 -1.17 -0.69
N ALA A 71 -3.96 -2.02 -0.76
CA ALA A 71 -4.01 -3.16 -1.69
C ALA A 71 -3.99 -2.64 -3.13
N ASN A 72 -2.82 -2.67 -3.77
CA ASN A 72 -2.64 -2.08 -5.10
C ASN A 72 -2.85 -3.11 -6.21
N ARG A 73 -2.53 -4.38 -5.91
CA ARG A 73 -2.69 -5.51 -6.84
C ARG A 73 -3.43 -6.63 -6.12
N ILE A 74 -4.63 -6.95 -6.59
CA ILE A 74 -5.46 -7.99 -6.00
C ILE A 74 -5.37 -9.23 -6.89
N TYR A 75 -4.79 -10.31 -6.36
CA TYR A 75 -4.63 -11.59 -7.04
C TYR A 75 -5.63 -12.58 -6.45
N VAL A 76 -6.44 -13.20 -7.31
CA VAL A 76 -7.45 -14.18 -6.89
C VAL A 76 -7.19 -15.48 -7.64
N GLN A 77 -7.14 -16.59 -6.92
CA GLN A 77 -7.04 -17.91 -7.52
C GLN A 77 -8.26 -18.19 -8.42
N ARG A 78 -8.00 -18.91 -9.51
CA ARG A 78 -8.94 -19.03 -10.64
C ARG A 78 -10.29 -19.63 -10.25
N GLY A 79 -10.36 -20.53 -9.26
CA GLY A 79 -11.61 -21.17 -8.83
C GLY A 79 -12.57 -20.18 -8.17
N SER A 80 -12.05 -19.22 -7.42
CA SER A 80 -12.83 -18.19 -6.72
C SER A 80 -12.95 -16.85 -7.45
N TYR A 81 -12.23 -16.66 -8.57
CA TYR A 81 -12.13 -15.37 -9.27
C TYR A 81 -13.49 -14.72 -9.56
N GLN A 82 -14.38 -15.44 -10.25
CA GLN A 82 -15.66 -14.88 -10.68
C GLN A 82 -16.54 -14.48 -9.50
N ARG A 83 -16.64 -15.35 -8.50
CA ARG A 83 -17.41 -15.11 -7.27
C ARG A 83 -16.86 -13.92 -6.50
N PHE A 84 -15.54 -13.79 -6.41
CA PHE A 84 -14.90 -12.64 -5.77
C PHE A 84 -15.19 -11.33 -6.49
N VAL A 85 -15.05 -11.30 -7.82
CA VAL A 85 -15.31 -10.07 -8.61
C VAL A 85 -16.76 -9.60 -8.42
N GLU A 86 -17.72 -10.51 -8.45
CA GLU A 86 -19.14 -10.19 -8.25
C GLU A 86 -19.40 -9.61 -6.85
N GLU A 87 -18.93 -10.26 -5.79
CA GLU A 87 -19.14 -9.78 -4.42
C GLU A 87 -18.36 -8.50 -4.11
N PHE A 88 -17.13 -8.37 -4.61
CA PHE A 88 -16.33 -7.17 -4.47
C PHE A 88 -16.96 -5.97 -5.19
N ALA A 89 -17.52 -6.17 -6.39
CA ALA A 89 -18.26 -5.13 -7.10
C ALA A 89 -19.53 -4.69 -6.34
N LYS A 90 -20.30 -5.65 -5.80
CA LYS A 90 -21.47 -5.36 -4.95
C LYS A 90 -21.12 -4.61 -3.67
N ALA A 91 -19.97 -4.91 -3.08
CA ALA A 91 -19.48 -4.19 -1.91
C ALA A 91 -19.02 -2.77 -2.28
N THR A 92 -18.29 -2.63 -3.38
CA THR A 92 -17.80 -1.34 -3.89
C THR A 92 -18.93 -0.39 -4.25
N SER A 93 -20.02 -0.88 -4.85
CA SER A 93 -21.17 -0.03 -5.22
C SER A 93 -21.93 0.58 -4.03
N LYS A 94 -21.68 0.10 -2.81
CA LYS A 94 -22.27 0.61 -1.57
C LYS A 94 -21.41 1.71 -0.91
N LEU A 95 -20.22 2.00 -1.43
CA LEU A 95 -19.39 3.09 -0.94
C LEU A 95 -20.15 4.42 -1.09
N LYS A 96 -20.15 5.21 -0.02
CA LYS A 96 -20.61 6.60 -0.03
C LYS A 96 -19.40 7.49 -0.21
N VAL A 97 -19.50 8.42 -1.15
CA VAL A 97 -18.48 9.42 -1.47
C VAL A 97 -18.92 10.77 -0.93
#